data_AF-A0A6J8BD36-F1
#
_entry.id   AF-A0A6J8BD36-F1
#
_cell.length_a   1.000
_cell.length_b   1.000
_cell.length_c   1.000
_cell.angle_alpha   90.00
_cell.angle_beta   90.00
_cell.angle_gamma   90.00
#
_symmetry.space_group_name_H-M   'P 1'
#
loop_
_entity.id
_entity.type
_entity.pdbx_description
1 polymer ?
#
loop_
_entity_poly.entity_id
_entity_poly.type
_entity_poly.pdbx_seq_one_letter_code
_entity_poly.pdbx_strand_id
1 'polypeptide(L)'
;MTNPSNHQSKAKHVKATWGKRCTKLIFMSSSEDRHLPAVALPVHEGRDNLWAKTKEAFKYLYKNHLNDYDWFIKADDDTYVIVENLRYFLHDKNPKSPVYYGRRFKPYVKQGYMSGGAGYVLSREATKIFVEKGINIPGTCRADAGGAEDLEIGRCLEKIGVKAEDSRDESGGERFMPFIPEHHLIPGILPKDMWYWNYNFYPAKQGPSCCSDFAVTFHYVPPNMMYVLEYLVYHLKPYGYGQVYTKVQQCDNKNTDDSKTLTTSIPKNDVKVKNIDSVLDKTESFQNKENKDSNNNPGTVEEKAKQPS
;
A
#
# COMPACT_ATOMS: atom_id res chain seq x y z
N MET A 1 9.01 -3.77 5.87
CA MET A 1 10.41 -4.21 5.74
C MET A 1 11.30 -3.03 6.10
N THR A 2 12.41 -3.25 6.79
CA THR A 2 13.35 -2.18 7.13
C THR A 2 14.78 -2.73 7.23
N ASN A 3 15.73 -1.86 7.55
CA ASN A 3 17.13 -2.18 7.81
C ASN A 3 17.63 -1.40 9.05
N PRO A 4 18.76 -1.78 9.66
CA PRO A 4 19.25 -1.14 10.88
C PRO A 4 19.44 0.37 10.77
N SER A 5 19.95 0.86 9.64
CA SER A 5 20.12 2.31 9.41
C SER A 5 18.79 3.07 9.32
N ASN A 6 17.71 2.38 8.98
CA ASN A 6 16.36 2.94 8.85
C ASN A 6 15.54 2.86 10.14
N HIS A 7 16.01 2.16 11.17
CA HIS A 7 15.27 2.04 12.44
C HIS A 7 14.93 3.42 13.01
N GLN A 8 15.94 4.29 13.10
CA GLN A 8 15.80 5.62 13.67
C GLN A 8 15.34 6.67 12.66
N SER A 9 15.64 6.52 11.37
CA SER A 9 15.30 7.53 10.35
C SER A 9 13.93 7.31 9.71
N LYS A 10 13.39 6.08 9.73
CA LYS A 10 12.10 5.74 9.09
C LYS A 10 11.18 4.91 9.98
N ALA A 11 11.60 3.73 10.45
CA ALA A 11 10.72 2.76 11.10
C ALA A 11 10.05 3.29 12.38
N LYS A 12 10.76 4.10 13.18
CA LYS A 12 10.15 4.75 14.35
C LYS A 12 8.96 5.66 13.99
N HIS A 13 8.97 6.27 12.80
CA HIS A 13 7.90 7.16 12.34
C HIS A 13 6.69 6.37 11.85
N VAL A 14 6.92 5.21 11.22
CA VAL A 14 5.87 4.22 10.98
C VAL A 14 5.19 3.82 12.30
N LYS A 15 5.98 3.43 13.31
CA LYS A 15 5.47 3.08 14.65
C LYS A 15 4.73 4.25 15.32
N ALA A 16 5.16 5.49 15.10
CA ALA A 16 4.58 6.69 15.68
C ALA A 16 3.31 7.19 14.96
N THR A 17 3.03 6.71 13.75
CA THR A 17 1.89 7.14 12.92
C THR A 17 0.96 5.95 12.63
N TRP A 18 0.87 5.49 11.39
CA TRP A 18 -0.08 4.47 10.96
C TRP A 18 0.10 3.12 11.65
N GLY A 19 1.33 2.78 12.06
CA GLY A 19 1.64 1.54 12.76
C GLY A 19 0.89 1.36 14.08
N LYS A 20 0.42 2.46 14.70
CA LYS A 20 -0.43 2.43 15.91
C LYS A 20 -1.77 1.74 15.70
N ARG A 21 -2.26 1.70 14.46
CA ARG A 21 -3.58 1.15 14.10
C ARG A 21 -3.52 -0.31 13.67
N CYS A 22 -2.33 -0.87 13.49
CA CYS A 22 -2.14 -2.28 13.18
C CYS A 22 -2.56 -3.16 14.37
N THR A 23 -3.21 -4.29 14.08
CA THR A 23 -3.46 -5.32 15.11
C THR A 23 -2.15 -5.90 15.64
N LYS A 24 -1.19 -6.12 14.73
CA LYS A 24 0.19 -6.53 15.04
C LYS A 24 1.13 -5.79 14.09
N LEU A 25 2.15 -5.14 14.66
CA LEU A 25 3.21 -4.48 13.92
C LEU A 25 4.53 -5.20 14.19
N ILE A 26 5.23 -5.60 13.13
CA ILE A 26 6.54 -6.26 13.19
C ILE A 26 7.44 -5.62 12.15
N PHE A 27 8.63 -5.19 12.57
CA PHE A 27 9.66 -4.70 11.66
C PHE A 27 10.63 -5.81 11.31
N MET A 28 10.52 -6.33 10.09
CA MET A 28 11.45 -7.32 9.56
C MET A 28 12.76 -6.63 9.17
N SER A 29 13.85 -6.94 9.87
CA SER A 29 15.18 -6.33 9.70
C SER A 29 16.30 -7.38 9.78
N SER A 30 17.56 -7.01 9.67
CA SER A 30 18.71 -7.90 9.95
C SER A 30 19.25 -7.75 11.37
N SER A 31 18.79 -6.74 12.13
CA SER A 31 19.14 -6.57 13.53
C SER A 31 17.90 -6.28 14.38
N GLU A 32 17.99 -6.60 15.66
CA GLU A 32 17.00 -6.20 16.65
C GLU A 32 17.16 -4.70 16.97
N ASP A 33 16.09 -4.10 17.51
CA ASP A 33 16.11 -2.77 18.12
C ASP A 33 15.18 -2.80 19.34
N ARG A 34 15.67 -2.40 20.51
CA ARG A 34 14.91 -2.45 21.76
C ARG A 34 13.69 -1.53 21.79
N HIS A 35 13.64 -0.52 20.91
CA HIS A 35 12.56 0.46 20.82
C HIS A 35 11.56 0.16 19.70
N LEU A 36 11.83 -0.85 18.86
CA LEU A 36 10.94 -1.30 17.80
C LEU A 36 10.57 -2.77 18.02
N PRO A 37 9.38 -3.22 17.62
CA PRO A 37 9.09 -4.65 17.53
C PRO A 37 9.83 -5.24 16.30
N ALA A 38 11.16 -5.16 16.31
CA ALA A 38 12.02 -5.58 15.21
C ALA A 38 12.46 -7.04 15.37
N VAL A 39 12.38 -7.81 14.29
CA VAL A 39 12.85 -9.19 14.21
C VAL A 39 14.12 -9.20 13.38
N ALA A 40 15.21 -9.71 13.95
CA ALA A 40 16.47 -9.94 13.26
C ALA A 40 16.37 -11.22 12.41
N LEU A 41 16.17 -11.05 11.11
CA LEU A 41 16.19 -12.13 10.14
C LEU A 41 17.64 -12.50 9.81
N PRO A 42 17.93 -13.79 9.56
CA PRO A 42 19.29 -14.27 9.25
C PRO A 42 19.68 -13.98 7.79
N VAL A 43 19.61 -12.71 7.39
CA VAL A 43 19.84 -12.25 6.02
C VAL A 43 20.70 -10.99 6.05
N HIS A 44 21.69 -10.91 5.16
CA HIS A 44 22.50 -9.71 5.01
C HIS A 44 21.69 -8.52 4.48
N GLU A 45 22.11 -7.30 4.82
CA GLU A 45 21.50 -6.09 4.28
C GLU A 45 21.84 -5.87 2.80
N GLY A 46 21.07 -4.99 2.17
CA GLY A 46 21.25 -4.60 0.78
C GLY A 46 20.03 -4.92 -0.08
N ARG A 47 19.87 -4.13 -1.15
CA ARG A 47 18.73 -4.25 -2.07
C ARG A 47 18.70 -5.61 -2.78
N ASP A 48 19.87 -6.18 -3.04
CA ASP A 48 20.01 -7.49 -3.69
C ASP A 48 19.59 -8.67 -2.80
N ASN A 49 19.36 -8.42 -1.50
CA ASN A 49 18.91 -9.43 -0.53
C ASN A 49 17.42 -9.27 -0.14
N LEU A 50 16.68 -8.36 -0.78
CA LEU A 50 15.27 -8.13 -0.44
C LEU A 50 14.42 -9.39 -0.61
N TRP A 51 14.65 -10.17 -1.66
CA TRP A 51 13.94 -11.42 -1.87
C TRP A 51 14.23 -12.45 -0.76
N ALA A 52 15.50 -12.62 -0.35
CA ALA A 52 15.83 -13.44 0.82
C ALA A 52 15.14 -12.95 2.10
N LYS A 53 15.13 -11.63 2.32
CA LYS A 53 14.49 -11.03 3.50
C LYS A 53 12.97 -11.27 3.49
N THR A 54 12.31 -11.19 2.33
CA THR A 54 10.88 -11.54 2.18
C THR A 54 10.63 -13.00 2.49
N LYS A 55 11.45 -13.93 1.97
CA LYS A 55 11.31 -15.36 2.29
C LYS A 55 11.40 -15.62 3.80
N GLU A 56 12.42 -15.09 4.47
CA GLU A 56 12.59 -15.28 5.91
C GLU A 56 11.51 -14.58 6.74
N ALA A 57 11.03 -13.40 6.30
CA ALA A 57 9.90 -12.72 6.91
C ALA A 57 8.63 -13.58 6.88
N PHE A 58 8.28 -14.15 5.71
CA PHE A 58 7.09 -14.99 5.60
C PHE A 58 7.24 -16.35 6.31
N LYS A 59 8.45 -16.94 6.37
CA LYS A 59 8.71 -18.10 7.24
C LYS A 59 8.48 -17.75 8.71
N TYR A 60 8.93 -16.59 9.17
CA TYR A 60 8.69 -16.12 10.53
C TYR A 60 7.20 -15.94 10.80
N LEU A 61 6.47 -15.28 9.91
CA LEU A 61 5.02 -15.10 10.04
C LEU A 61 4.29 -16.44 10.07
N TYR A 62 4.65 -17.36 9.18
CA TYR A 62 4.11 -18.71 9.15
C TYR A 62 4.31 -19.45 10.48
N LYS A 63 5.54 -19.42 11.01
CA LYS A 63 5.88 -20.15 12.24
C LYS A 63 5.21 -19.57 13.48
N ASN A 64 5.12 -18.24 13.58
CA ASN A 64 4.77 -17.58 14.84
C ASN A 64 3.35 -16.98 14.85
N HIS A 65 2.77 -16.70 13.69
CA HIS A 65 1.57 -15.86 13.59
C HIS A 65 0.53 -16.34 12.56
N LEU A 66 0.75 -17.45 11.85
CA LEU A 66 -0.15 -17.89 10.78
C LEU A 66 -1.60 -18.02 11.27
N ASN A 67 -1.80 -18.61 12.44
CA ASN A 67 -3.13 -18.88 12.99
C ASN A 67 -3.69 -17.71 13.82
N ASP A 68 -2.90 -16.66 14.03
CA ASP A 68 -3.31 -15.49 14.82
C ASP A 68 -4.09 -14.46 13.97
N TYR A 69 -3.88 -14.44 12.65
CA TYR A 69 -4.41 -13.39 11.76
C TYR A 69 -4.96 -13.95 10.44
N ASP A 70 -5.95 -13.25 9.89
CA ASP A 70 -6.60 -13.59 8.62
C ASP A 70 -5.82 -13.09 7.39
N TRP A 71 -5.10 -11.98 7.55
CA TRP A 71 -4.46 -11.24 6.47
C TRP A 71 -3.08 -10.72 6.90
N PHE A 72 -2.11 -10.79 6.00
CA PHE A 72 -0.72 -10.41 6.23
C PHE A 72 -0.29 -9.40 5.18
N ILE A 73 -0.04 -8.15 5.59
CA ILE A 73 0.43 -7.09 4.70
C ILE A 73 1.95 -6.93 4.80
N LYS A 74 2.62 -6.95 3.64
CA LYS A 74 3.99 -6.44 3.49
C LYS A 74 3.91 -4.99 3.02
N ALA A 75 4.62 -4.11 3.73
CA ALA A 75 4.81 -2.71 3.38
C ALA A 75 6.27 -2.32 3.67
N ASP A 76 6.79 -1.29 3.01
CA ASP A 76 8.14 -0.75 3.27
C ASP A 76 8.11 0.32 4.35
N ASP A 77 9.28 0.67 4.88
CA ASP A 77 9.40 1.68 5.95
C ASP A 77 9.22 3.13 5.45
N ASP A 78 8.95 3.30 4.16
CA ASP A 78 8.49 4.53 3.50
C ASP A 78 7.14 4.35 2.79
N THR A 79 6.35 3.34 3.19
CA THR A 79 4.93 3.24 2.83
C THR A 79 4.07 3.80 3.97
N TYR A 80 3.04 4.57 3.65
CA TYR A 80 1.97 4.94 4.58
C TYR A 80 0.73 4.10 4.32
N VAL A 81 0.12 3.53 5.37
CA VAL A 81 -1.03 2.64 5.27
C VAL A 81 -2.23 3.20 6.04
N ILE A 82 -3.36 3.37 5.38
CA ILE A 82 -4.64 3.69 6.03
C ILE A 82 -5.29 2.36 6.42
N VAL A 83 -5.02 1.91 7.65
CA VAL A 83 -5.35 0.54 8.11
C VAL A 83 -6.86 0.28 8.14
N GLU A 84 -7.65 1.30 8.41
CA GLU A 84 -9.12 1.26 8.37
C GLU A 84 -9.62 0.98 6.96
N ASN A 85 -9.04 1.63 5.95
CA ASN A 85 -9.38 1.37 4.54
C ASN A 85 -8.93 -0.03 4.10
N LEU A 86 -7.79 -0.52 4.59
CA LEU A 86 -7.37 -1.91 4.39
C LEU A 86 -8.39 -2.89 4.98
N ARG A 87 -8.83 -2.66 6.22
CA ARG A 87 -9.84 -3.50 6.89
C ARG A 87 -11.17 -3.47 6.14
N TYR A 88 -11.61 -2.28 5.72
CA TYR A 88 -12.81 -2.12 4.91
C TYR A 88 -12.71 -2.91 3.60
N PHE A 89 -11.58 -2.80 2.88
CA PHE A 89 -11.38 -3.55 1.64
C PHE A 89 -11.41 -5.09 1.84
N LEU A 90 -10.93 -5.59 2.97
CA LEU A 90 -10.79 -7.02 3.24
C LEU A 90 -11.99 -7.65 3.98
N HIS A 91 -12.94 -6.85 4.49
CA HIS A 91 -13.95 -7.33 5.43
C HIS A 91 -14.87 -8.44 4.90
N ASP A 92 -15.12 -8.44 3.58
CA ASP A 92 -15.98 -9.39 2.87
C ASP A 92 -15.18 -10.47 2.11
N LYS A 93 -13.84 -10.47 2.22
CA LYS A 93 -12.96 -11.39 1.52
C LYS A 93 -12.71 -12.65 2.35
N ASN A 94 -12.62 -13.80 1.69
CA ASN A 94 -12.39 -15.07 2.37
C ASN A 94 -10.88 -15.32 2.63
N PRO A 95 -10.40 -15.32 3.89
CA PRO A 95 -8.98 -15.54 4.19
C PRO A 95 -8.52 -16.99 4.00
N LYS A 96 -9.46 -17.92 3.76
CA LYS A 96 -9.17 -19.32 3.42
C LYS A 96 -8.97 -19.55 1.92
N SER A 97 -9.24 -18.54 1.08
CA SER A 97 -8.93 -18.60 -0.35
C SER A 97 -7.47 -18.20 -0.58
N PRO A 98 -6.70 -18.89 -1.45
CA PRO A 98 -5.31 -18.56 -1.74
C PRO A 98 -5.22 -17.33 -2.66
N VAL A 99 -5.42 -16.14 -2.08
CA VAL A 99 -5.45 -14.87 -2.81
C VAL A 99 -4.50 -13.84 -2.22
N TYR A 100 -4.06 -12.90 -3.07
CA TYR A 100 -3.31 -11.72 -2.67
C TYR A 100 -3.72 -10.49 -3.48
N TYR A 101 -3.58 -9.32 -2.84
CA TYR A 101 -4.02 -8.02 -3.35
C TYR A 101 -2.90 -6.99 -3.23
N GLY A 102 -2.94 -5.96 -4.07
CA GLY A 102 -1.96 -4.87 -4.09
C GLY A 102 -2.07 -4.05 -5.38
N ARG A 103 -1.02 -3.30 -5.71
CA ARG A 103 -0.92 -2.58 -6.99
C ARG A 103 -0.44 -3.51 -8.10
N ARG A 104 -1.32 -3.92 -9.01
CA ARG A 104 -0.97 -4.91 -10.03
C ARG A 104 -0.20 -4.32 -11.22
N PHE A 105 0.98 -4.88 -11.47
CA PHE A 105 1.76 -4.70 -12.68
C PHE A 105 1.70 -5.94 -13.59
N LYS A 106 1.84 -5.75 -14.90
CA LYS A 106 1.69 -6.79 -15.94
C LYS A 106 2.94 -7.40 -16.59
N PRO A 107 4.10 -6.72 -16.72
CA PRO A 107 5.05 -7.04 -17.79
C PRO A 107 5.78 -8.39 -17.67
N TYR A 108 5.79 -9.02 -16.51
CA TYR A 108 6.73 -10.13 -16.23
C TYR A 108 6.10 -11.40 -15.62
N VAL A 109 4.81 -11.37 -15.30
CA VAL A 109 4.05 -12.50 -14.72
C VAL A 109 2.68 -12.53 -15.40
N LYS A 110 2.19 -13.70 -15.83
CA LYS A 110 1.00 -13.79 -16.67
C LYS A 110 -0.26 -13.28 -15.95
N GLN A 111 -0.43 -13.61 -14.67
CA GLN A 111 -1.50 -13.06 -13.83
C GLN A 111 -1.23 -11.63 -13.34
N GLY A 112 -0.04 -11.09 -13.63
CA GLY A 112 0.52 -9.90 -13.02
C GLY A 112 1.21 -10.17 -11.68
N TYR A 113 1.77 -9.12 -11.09
CA TYR A 113 2.41 -9.15 -9.78
C TYR A 113 2.16 -7.83 -9.06
N MET A 114 2.28 -7.81 -7.73
CA MET A 114 1.97 -6.60 -6.95
C MET A 114 3.24 -5.79 -6.72
N SER A 115 3.20 -4.47 -6.90
CA SER A 115 4.32 -3.57 -6.58
C SER A 115 4.79 -3.76 -5.14
N GLY A 116 6.09 -3.97 -4.95
CA GLY A 116 6.68 -4.15 -3.63
C GLY A 116 6.52 -2.92 -2.72
N GLY A 117 6.73 -1.72 -3.28
CA GLY A 117 6.68 -0.46 -2.55
C GLY A 117 5.27 -0.01 -2.18
N ALA A 118 4.30 -0.20 -3.09
CA ALA A 118 2.88 0.03 -2.76
C ALA A 118 2.41 -0.89 -1.63
N GLY A 119 3.13 -1.98 -1.38
CA GLY A 119 2.74 -3.04 -0.47
C GLY A 119 1.71 -3.97 -1.09
N TYR A 120 1.64 -5.16 -0.51
CA TYR A 120 0.71 -6.20 -0.91
C TYR A 120 0.26 -7.00 0.30
N VAL A 121 -0.95 -7.55 0.22
CA VAL A 121 -1.57 -8.31 1.31
C VAL A 121 -1.89 -9.73 0.84
N LEU A 122 -1.46 -10.71 1.63
CA LEU A 122 -1.76 -12.11 1.41
C LEU A 122 -2.83 -12.55 2.41
N SER A 123 -3.77 -13.36 1.94
CA SER A 123 -4.62 -14.17 2.81
C SER A 123 -3.79 -15.12 3.67
N ARG A 124 -4.37 -15.60 4.77
CA ARG A 124 -3.78 -16.66 5.58
C ARG A 124 -3.48 -17.91 4.76
N GLU A 125 -4.41 -18.34 3.90
CA GLU A 125 -4.15 -19.51 3.03
C GLU A 125 -3.00 -19.24 2.04
N ALA A 126 -2.95 -18.07 1.40
CA ALA A 126 -1.82 -17.72 0.53
C ALA A 126 -0.48 -17.72 1.27
N THR A 127 -0.45 -17.19 2.50
CA THR A 127 0.76 -17.17 3.35
C THR A 127 1.20 -18.59 3.71
N LYS A 128 0.25 -19.46 4.07
CA LYS A 128 0.49 -20.87 4.36
C LYS A 128 1.14 -21.58 3.16
N ILE A 129 0.50 -21.54 2.00
CA ILE A 129 0.99 -22.27 0.83
C ILE A 129 2.24 -21.64 0.22
N PHE A 130 2.44 -20.33 0.38
CA PHE A 130 3.69 -19.69 -0.02
C PHE A 130 4.90 -20.30 0.69
N VAL A 131 4.78 -20.61 1.98
CA VAL A 131 5.85 -21.29 2.73
C VAL A 131 5.87 -22.79 2.41
N GLU A 132 4.75 -23.49 2.57
CA GLU A 132 4.69 -24.95 2.46
C GLU A 132 4.97 -25.48 1.05
N LYS A 133 4.41 -24.83 0.02
CA LYS A 133 4.45 -25.27 -1.38
C LYS A 133 5.37 -24.42 -2.24
N GLY A 134 5.65 -23.19 -1.82
CA GLY A 134 6.55 -22.27 -2.51
C GLY A 134 7.99 -22.41 -2.02
N ILE A 135 8.29 -21.81 -0.87
CA ILE A 135 9.66 -21.66 -0.37
C ILE A 135 10.29 -23.01 0.00
N ASN A 136 9.53 -23.90 0.62
CA ASN A 136 10.05 -25.20 1.09
C ASN A 136 10.17 -26.25 -0.02
N ILE A 137 9.65 -25.98 -1.23
CA ILE A 137 9.70 -26.91 -2.36
C ILE A 137 10.76 -26.42 -3.36
N PRO A 138 11.88 -27.15 -3.51
CA PRO A 138 12.93 -26.78 -4.45
C PRO A 138 12.39 -26.62 -5.88
N GLY A 139 12.83 -25.55 -6.55
CA GLY A 139 12.43 -25.25 -7.91
C GLY A 139 11.08 -24.54 -8.05
N THR A 140 10.30 -24.37 -6.97
CA THR A 140 9.05 -23.59 -7.04
C THR A 140 9.31 -22.09 -6.99
N CYS A 141 9.78 -21.56 -5.86
CA CYS A 141 10.29 -20.19 -5.80
C CYS A 141 11.78 -20.14 -6.22
N ARG A 142 12.27 -18.95 -6.57
CA ARG A 142 13.70 -18.70 -6.76
C ARG A 142 14.50 -19.01 -5.48
N ALA A 143 15.50 -19.89 -5.60
CA ALA A 143 16.22 -20.44 -4.46
C ALA A 143 17.21 -19.46 -3.83
N ASP A 144 17.96 -18.71 -4.64
CA ASP A 144 18.97 -17.74 -4.18
C ASP A 144 18.32 -16.47 -3.56
N ALA A 145 19.16 -15.52 -3.15
CA ALA A 145 18.71 -14.26 -2.54
C ALA A 145 18.30 -13.19 -3.56
N GLY A 146 18.62 -13.37 -4.84
CA GLY A 146 18.56 -12.32 -5.86
C GLY A 146 17.19 -12.18 -6.52
N GLY A 147 17.13 -11.23 -7.45
CA GLY A 147 15.91 -10.86 -8.17
C GLY A 147 15.17 -9.69 -7.52
N ALA A 148 14.26 -9.08 -8.30
CA ALA A 148 13.36 -8.06 -7.77
C ALA A 148 12.31 -8.73 -6.89
N GLU A 149 12.28 -8.36 -5.61
CA GLU A 149 11.47 -9.02 -4.58
C GLU A 149 9.99 -9.19 -4.95
N ASP A 150 9.38 -8.15 -5.52
CA ASP A 150 7.98 -8.11 -5.93
C ASP A 150 7.68 -8.98 -7.15
N LEU A 151 8.63 -9.04 -8.08
CA LEU A 151 8.57 -9.95 -9.22
C LEU A 151 8.74 -11.41 -8.79
N GLU A 152 9.72 -11.70 -7.93
CA GLU A 152 10.01 -13.07 -7.50
C GLU A 152 8.88 -13.65 -6.64
N ILE A 153 8.28 -12.85 -5.75
CA ILE A 153 7.07 -13.30 -5.03
C ILE A 153 5.91 -13.51 -6.02
N GLY A 154 5.69 -12.61 -6.97
CA GLY A 154 4.63 -12.76 -7.98
C GLY A 154 4.76 -14.03 -8.81
N ARG A 155 5.97 -14.34 -9.29
CA ARG A 155 6.29 -15.59 -10.00
C ARG A 155 6.02 -16.82 -9.14
N CYS A 156 6.48 -16.78 -7.89
CA CYS A 156 6.30 -17.94 -7.02
C CYS A 156 4.82 -18.18 -6.69
N LEU A 157 4.08 -17.11 -6.35
CA LEU A 157 2.65 -17.18 -6.04
C LEU A 157 1.84 -17.70 -7.23
N GLU A 158 2.14 -17.26 -8.46
CA GLU A 158 1.52 -17.79 -9.68
C GLU A 158 1.75 -19.30 -9.81
N LYS A 159 2.99 -19.75 -9.63
CA LYS A 159 3.35 -21.16 -9.79
C LYS A 159 2.66 -22.08 -8.80
N ILE A 160 2.34 -21.61 -7.59
CA ILE A 160 1.63 -22.38 -6.56
C ILE A 160 0.11 -22.15 -6.55
N GLY A 161 -0.41 -21.43 -7.55
CA GLY A 161 -1.86 -21.22 -7.71
C GLY A 161 -2.47 -20.18 -6.76
N VAL A 162 -1.65 -19.30 -6.16
CA VAL A 162 -2.15 -18.11 -5.45
C VAL A 162 -2.56 -17.07 -6.48
N LYS A 163 -3.83 -16.65 -6.42
CA LYS A 163 -4.41 -15.73 -7.40
C LYS A 163 -4.15 -14.28 -7.04
N ALA A 164 -3.62 -13.54 -8.00
CA ALA A 164 -3.65 -12.08 -7.97
C ALA A 164 -5.11 -11.65 -8.19
N GLU A 165 -5.74 -11.05 -7.19
CA GLU A 165 -7.13 -10.57 -7.27
C GLU A 165 -7.20 -9.03 -7.38
N ASP A 166 -8.29 -8.50 -7.95
CA ASP A 166 -8.42 -7.06 -8.18
C ASP A 166 -8.63 -6.34 -6.84
N SER A 167 -7.89 -5.25 -6.65
CA SER A 167 -7.91 -4.45 -5.43
C SER A 167 -8.57 -3.09 -5.62
N ARG A 168 -9.00 -2.75 -6.84
CA ARG A 168 -9.67 -1.49 -7.14
C ARG A 168 -11.07 -1.44 -6.53
N ASP A 169 -11.60 -0.24 -6.38
CA ASP A 169 -13.01 -0.06 -6.02
C ASP A 169 -13.96 -0.31 -7.20
N GLU A 170 -15.25 -0.21 -6.95
CA GLU A 170 -16.34 -0.43 -7.89
C GLU A 170 -16.30 0.54 -9.09
N SER A 171 -15.66 1.71 -8.92
CA SER A 171 -15.43 2.70 -9.98
C SER A 171 -14.10 2.50 -10.72
N GLY A 172 -13.35 1.43 -10.37
CA GLY A 172 -12.03 1.15 -10.88
C GLY A 172 -10.93 2.05 -10.31
N GLY A 173 -11.19 2.73 -9.19
CA GLY A 173 -10.23 3.54 -8.44
C GLY A 173 -9.19 2.68 -7.73
N GLU A 174 -7.93 3.04 -7.88
CA GLU A 174 -6.81 2.29 -7.29
C GLU A 174 -6.79 2.44 -5.77
N ARG A 175 -6.44 1.37 -5.05
CA ARG A 175 -6.29 1.40 -3.58
C ARG A 175 -4.84 1.37 -3.12
N PHE A 176 -3.95 0.76 -3.89
CA PHE A 176 -2.54 0.63 -3.53
C PHE A 176 -1.71 1.50 -4.46
N MET A 177 -1.07 2.53 -3.92
CA MET A 177 -0.37 3.53 -4.73
C MET A 177 1.15 3.31 -4.71
N PRO A 178 1.79 3.12 -5.87
CA PRO A 178 3.24 2.89 -5.96
C PRO A 178 4.06 4.17 -5.84
N PHE A 179 3.43 5.32 -5.56
CA PHE A 179 4.10 6.61 -5.39
C PHE A 179 3.42 7.44 -4.31
N ILE A 180 4.08 8.54 -3.94
CA ILE A 180 3.60 9.58 -3.03
C ILE A 180 2.30 10.22 -3.57
N PRO A 181 1.38 10.74 -2.73
CA PRO A 181 0.07 11.21 -3.19
C PRO A 181 0.11 12.21 -4.36
N GLU A 182 1.02 13.17 -4.33
CA GLU A 182 1.18 14.19 -5.37
C GLU A 182 1.39 13.61 -6.78
N HIS A 183 2.10 12.49 -6.91
CA HIS A 183 2.35 11.85 -8.21
C HIS A 183 1.10 11.24 -8.85
N HIS A 184 0.05 11.00 -8.06
CA HIS A 184 -1.23 10.48 -8.53
C HIS A 184 -2.27 11.59 -8.70
N LEU A 185 -2.30 12.52 -7.75
CA LEU A 185 -3.32 13.57 -7.66
C LEU A 185 -3.06 14.74 -8.61
N ILE A 186 -1.81 14.99 -9.01
CA ILE A 186 -1.44 16.13 -9.83
C ILE A 186 -1.07 15.63 -11.25
N PRO A 187 -1.88 15.94 -12.27
CA PRO A 187 -1.57 15.56 -13.65
C PRO A 187 -0.24 16.15 -14.10
N GLY A 188 0.55 15.36 -14.84
CA GLY A 188 1.80 15.83 -15.46
C GLY A 188 3.06 15.69 -14.60
N ILE A 189 2.97 15.38 -13.30
CA ILE A 189 4.17 15.15 -12.48
C ILE A 189 4.97 13.92 -12.96
N LEU A 190 4.28 12.81 -13.25
CA LEU A 190 4.94 11.64 -13.81
C LEU A 190 5.11 11.81 -15.34
N PRO A 191 6.35 11.79 -15.87
CA PRO A 191 6.59 11.88 -17.31
C PRO A 191 5.86 10.78 -18.08
N LYS A 192 5.29 11.08 -19.25
CA LYS A 192 4.47 10.13 -20.03
C LYS A 192 5.24 8.96 -20.63
N ASP A 193 6.54 9.10 -20.77
CA ASP A 193 7.50 8.08 -21.20
C ASP A 193 8.02 7.20 -20.04
N MET A 194 7.65 7.51 -18.80
CA MET A 194 8.04 6.73 -17.63
C MET A 194 7.50 5.28 -17.71
N TRP A 195 8.33 4.32 -17.29
CA TRP A 195 8.01 2.89 -17.23
C TRP A 195 6.64 2.59 -16.61
N TYR A 196 6.22 3.39 -15.62
CA TYR A 196 4.98 3.22 -14.87
C TYR A 196 3.78 3.03 -15.80
N TRP A 197 3.65 3.87 -16.83
CA TRP A 197 2.52 3.84 -17.76
C TRP A 197 2.39 2.50 -18.48
N ASN A 198 3.52 1.86 -18.78
CA ASN A 198 3.57 0.58 -19.47
C ASN A 198 3.44 -0.62 -18.53
N TYR A 199 3.63 -0.42 -17.22
CA TYR A 199 3.62 -1.51 -16.24
C TYR A 199 2.24 -1.80 -15.69
N ASN A 200 1.31 -0.85 -15.73
CA ASN A 200 0.00 -1.03 -15.11
C ASN A 200 -0.81 -2.14 -15.79
N PHE A 201 -1.35 -3.05 -14.99
CA PHE A 201 -2.24 -4.11 -15.46
C PHE A 201 -3.59 -3.52 -15.90
N TYR A 202 -4.08 -2.53 -15.15
CA TYR A 202 -5.25 -1.73 -15.50
C TYR A 202 -4.82 -0.34 -15.98
N PRO A 203 -5.56 0.32 -16.89
CA PRO A 203 -5.22 1.67 -17.32
C PRO A 203 -5.11 2.64 -16.13
N ALA A 204 -3.94 3.25 -15.93
CA ALA A 204 -3.74 4.21 -14.85
C ALA A 204 -4.40 5.55 -15.19
N LYS A 205 -5.08 6.12 -14.18
CA LYS A 205 -5.67 7.45 -14.21
C LYS A 205 -4.79 8.41 -13.39
N GLN A 206 -4.84 9.70 -13.74
CA GLN A 206 -4.18 10.78 -13.01
C GLN A 206 -5.22 11.85 -12.65
N GLY A 207 -4.91 12.64 -11.63
CA GLY A 207 -5.78 13.70 -11.16
C GLY A 207 -6.67 13.26 -9.98
N PRO A 208 -7.61 14.12 -9.55
CA PRO A 208 -8.45 13.85 -8.39
C PRO A 208 -9.28 12.55 -8.47
N SER A 209 -9.52 12.02 -9.68
CA SER A 209 -10.26 10.77 -9.92
C SER A 209 -9.35 9.54 -10.12
N CYS A 210 -8.04 9.65 -9.87
CA CYS A 210 -7.08 8.54 -10.01
C CYS A 210 -7.36 7.36 -9.08
N CYS A 211 -7.92 7.68 -7.93
CA CYS A 211 -7.67 6.97 -6.71
C CYS A 211 -8.98 6.74 -5.99
N SER A 212 -9.10 5.59 -5.33
CA SER A 212 -10.25 5.31 -4.49
C SER A 212 -10.34 6.32 -3.35
N ASP A 213 -11.56 6.76 -3.02
CA ASP A 213 -11.82 7.53 -1.78
C ASP A 213 -11.41 6.74 -0.54
N PHE A 214 -11.35 5.41 -0.67
CA PHE A 214 -10.86 4.47 0.33
C PHE A 214 -9.51 3.86 -0.09
N ALA A 215 -8.59 4.70 -0.55
CA ALA A 215 -7.22 4.31 -0.83
C ALA A 215 -6.55 3.73 0.43
N VAL A 216 -5.71 2.72 0.24
CA VAL A 216 -5.12 1.90 1.30
C VAL A 216 -3.67 2.27 1.56
N THR A 217 -2.84 2.45 0.52
CA THR A 217 -1.42 2.75 0.68
C THR A 217 -0.91 3.83 -0.25
N PHE A 218 0.13 4.53 0.20
CA PHE A 218 0.98 5.38 -0.61
C PHE A 218 2.45 5.07 -0.33
N HIS A 219 3.26 4.90 -1.38
CA HIS A 219 4.69 4.61 -1.29
C HIS A 219 5.55 5.87 -1.42
N TYR A 220 6.85 5.78 -1.19
CA TYR A 220 7.79 6.91 -1.16
C TYR A 220 7.34 8.05 -0.24
N VAL A 221 6.68 7.73 0.87
CA VAL A 221 6.21 8.71 1.86
C VAL A 221 7.32 8.96 2.87
N PRO A 222 8.02 10.11 2.83
CA PRO A 222 9.05 10.42 3.82
C PRO A 222 8.43 10.67 5.20
N PRO A 223 9.23 10.58 6.29
CA PRO A 223 8.73 10.74 7.66
C PRO A 223 7.89 11.99 7.91
N ASN A 224 8.31 13.16 7.40
CA ASN A 224 7.55 14.40 7.51
C ASN A 224 6.16 14.28 6.85
N MET A 225 6.08 13.68 5.67
CA MET A 225 4.81 13.45 4.98
C MET A 225 3.94 12.41 5.71
N MET A 226 4.52 11.42 6.41
CA MET A 226 3.73 10.52 7.25
C MET A 226 2.95 11.27 8.33
N TYR A 227 3.55 12.28 8.97
CA TYR A 227 2.86 13.12 9.96
C TYR A 227 1.83 14.07 9.33
N VAL A 228 2.11 14.59 8.12
CA VAL A 228 1.12 15.38 7.37
C VAL A 228 -0.10 14.51 7.05
N LEU A 229 0.09 13.31 6.51
CA LEU A 229 -1.00 12.37 6.24
C LEU A 229 -1.74 11.97 7.51
N GLU A 230 -1.03 11.70 8.62
CA GLU A 230 -1.65 11.43 9.92
C GLU A 230 -2.59 12.58 10.32
N TYR A 231 -2.13 13.83 10.21
CA TYR A 231 -2.93 15.01 10.50
C TYR A 231 -4.14 15.13 9.57
N LEU A 232 -3.92 15.07 8.25
CA LEU A 232 -4.98 15.27 7.26
C LEU A 232 -6.04 14.17 7.30
N VAL A 233 -5.67 12.93 7.59
CA VAL A 233 -6.59 11.79 7.61
C VAL A 233 -7.34 11.67 8.94
N TYR A 234 -6.68 11.88 10.08
CA TYR A 234 -7.26 11.55 11.39
C TYR A 234 -7.55 12.75 12.30
N HIS A 235 -6.94 13.91 12.06
CA HIS A 235 -7.03 15.05 12.97
C HIS A 235 -7.77 16.24 12.36
N LEU A 236 -7.48 16.56 11.09
CA LEU A 236 -8.12 17.65 10.38
C LEU A 236 -9.59 17.31 10.12
N LYS A 237 -10.48 18.16 10.61
CA LYS A 237 -11.92 18.05 10.40
C LYS A 237 -12.44 19.41 9.93
N PRO A 238 -12.85 19.55 8.66
CA PRO A 238 -13.54 20.76 8.23
C PRO A 238 -14.84 20.86 9.02
N TYR A 239 -15.10 22.03 9.62
CA TYR A 239 -16.37 22.27 10.28
C TYR A 239 -17.53 22.07 9.30
N GLY A 240 -18.56 21.34 9.72
CA GLY A 240 -19.73 21.03 8.89
C GLY A 240 -19.55 19.88 7.89
N TYR A 241 -18.34 19.34 7.73
CA TYR A 241 -18.09 18.15 6.92
C TYR A 241 -17.95 16.92 7.83
N GLY A 242 -19.07 16.27 8.13
CA GLY A 242 -19.10 15.06 8.95
C GLY A 242 -18.65 13.83 8.16
N GLN A 243 -17.89 12.93 8.78
CA GLN A 243 -17.69 11.59 8.21
C GLN A 243 -19.01 10.83 8.26
N VAL A 244 -19.70 10.76 7.11
CA VAL A 244 -20.89 9.93 6.93
C VAL A 244 -20.43 8.49 6.75
N TYR A 245 -19.88 7.91 7.82
CA TYR A 245 -19.65 6.47 7.86
C TYR A 245 -20.42 5.95 9.06
N THR A 246 -21.58 5.37 8.75
CA THR A 246 -22.35 4.55 9.67
C THR A 246 -21.39 3.57 10.34
N LYS A 247 -21.36 3.56 11.68
CA LYS A 247 -20.72 2.48 12.44
C LYS A 247 -21.15 1.18 11.79
N VAL A 248 -20.20 0.42 11.25
CA VAL A 248 -20.46 -0.98 10.89
C VAL A 248 -20.98 -1.60 12.17
N GLN A 249 -22.27 -1.94 12.16
CA GLN A 249 -22.89 -2.60 13.29
C GLN A 249 -22.10 -3.88 13.51
N GLN A 250 -21.44 -3.93 14.66
CA GLN A 250 -20.72 -5.10 15.11
C GLN A 250 -21.66 -6.30 14.92
N CYS A 251 -21.23 -7.30 14.15
CA CYS A 251 -22.02 -8.52 13.95
C CYS A 251 -22.11 -9.25 15.29
N ASP A 252 -23.02 -8.81 16.15
CA ASP A 252 -23.46 -9.58 17.29
C ASP A 252 -24.33 -10.71 16.73
N ASN A 253 -23.77 -11.92 16.74
CA ASN A 253 -24.53 -13.14 16.54
C ASN A 253 -25.59 -13.26 17.64
N LYS A 254 -26.75 -12.65 17.42
CA LYS A 254 -27.99 -13.01 18.10
C LYS A 254 -29.07 -13.17 17.05
N ASN A 255 -29.43 -14.43 16.83
CA ASN A 255 -30.70 -14.83 16.26
C ASN A 255 -31.82 -14.04 16.95
N THR A 256 -32.52 -13.21 16.21
CA THR A 256 -33.98 -13.04 16.33
C THR A 256 -34.52 -12.37 15.08
N ASP A 257 -35.48 -13.06 14.49
CA ASP A 257 -36.44 -12.61 13.49
C ASP A 257 -37.07 -11.27 13.89
N ASP A 258 -37.05 -10.28 13.00
CA ASP A 258 -38.07 -9.22 12.93
C ASP A 258 -37.84 -8.33 11.70
N SER A 259 -38.76 -8.48 10.74
CA SER A 259 -38.96 -7.56 9.61
C SER A 259 -39.42 -6.20 10.12
N LYS A 260 -38.57 -5.16 9.99
CA LYS A 260 -39.00 -3.76 10.05
C LYS A 260 -38.33 -2.91 8.99
N THR A 261 -39.17 -2.39 8.09
CA THR A 261 -38.91 -1.43 7.02
C THR A 261 -38.25 -0.16 7.57
N LEU A 262 -37.02 0.16 7.14
CA LEU A 262 -36.39 1.46 7.44
C LEU A 262 -36.76 2.48 6.36
N THR A 263 -37.59 3.46 6.74
CA THR A 263 -37.75 4.73 6.01
C THR A 263 -36.57 5.64 6.34
N THR A 264 -35.76 5.99 5.34
CA THR A 264 -34.70 6.98 5.46
C THR A 264 -35.24 8.39 5.22
N SER A 265 -35.31 9.21 6.28
CA SER A 265 -35.51 10.65 6.16
C SER A 265 -34.15 11.36 6.07
N ILE A 266 -33.82 11.89 4.89
CA ILE A 266 -32.63 12.73 4.66
C ILE A 266 -32.91 14.14 5.22
N PRO A 267 -32.06 14.72 6.09
CA PRO A 267 -32.14 16.13 6.42
C PRO A 267 -31.65 16.96 5.22
N LYS A 268 -32.50 17.83 4.68
CA LYS A 268 -32.07 18.85 3.70
C LYS A 268 -31.24 19.91 4.41
N ASN A 269 -29.93 19.90 4.21
CA ASN A 269 -29.08 21.04 4.51
C ASN A 269 -28.77 21.79 3.21
N ASP A 270 -29.47 22.90 2.98
CA ASP A 270 -29.18 23.85 1.90
C ASP A 270 -27.89 24.60 2.20
N VAL A 271 -26.75 24.05 1.76
CA VAL A 271 -25.50 24.80 1.67
C VAL A 271 -25.37 25.30 0.23
N LYS A 272 -25.58 26.60 0.02
CA LYS A 272 -25.26 27.27 -1.25
C LYS A 272 -23.75 27.27 -1.45
N VAL A 273 -23.24 26.29 -2.20
CA VAL A 273 -21.86 26.29 -2.71
C VAL A 273 -21.76 27.36 -3.79
N LYS A 274 -20.93 28.38 -3.57
CA LYS A 274 -20.52 29.31 -4.64
C LYS A 274 -19.52 28.57 -5.55
N ASN A 275 -19.73 28.65 -6.86
CA ASN A 275 -18.88 28.07 -7.91
C ASN A 275 -17.38 28.27 -7.63
N ILE A 276 -16.62 27.16 -7.66
CA ILE A 276 -15.16 27.12 -7.47
C ILE A 276 -14.40 27.31 -8.81
N ASP A 277 -15.12 27.46 -9.93
CA ASP A 277 -14.51 27.60 -11.26
C ASP A 277 -13.62 28.84 -11.44
N SER A 278 -13.63 29.81 -10.51
CA SER A 278 -12.79 31.01 -10.60
C SER A 278 -11.42 30.91 -9.92
N VAL A 279 -11.06 29.77 -9.32
CA VAL A 279 -9.79 29.62 -8.58
C VAL A 279 -8.69 28.94 -9.41
N LEU A 280 -9.05 28.15 -10.43
CA LEU A 280 -8.06 27.44 -11.27
C LEU A 280 -7.36 28.34 -12.31
N ASP A 281 -8.00 29.42 -12.75
CA ASP A 281 -7.43 30.35 -13.76
C ASP A 281 -6.37 31.31 -13.21
N LYS A 282 -6.23 31.45 -11.89
CA LYS A 282 -5.25 32.39 -11.31
C LYS A 282 -3.90 31.76 -10.99
N THR A 283 -3.82 30.43 -10.96
CA THR A 283 -2.58 29.69 -10.68
C THR A 283 -1.61 29.63 -11.85
N GLU A 284 -2.09 29.74 -13.10
CA GLU A 284 -1.21 29.80 -14.29
C GLU A 284 -0.39 31.11 -14.38
N SER A 285 -0.84 32.17 -13.70
CA SER A 285 -0.15 33.47 -13.71
C SER A 285 1.04 33.55 -12.72
N PHE A 286 1.07 32.70 -11.70
CA PHE A 286 2.14 32.70 -10.68
C PHE A 286 3.32 31.80 -11.06
N GLN A 287 3.09 30.66 -11.74
CA GLN A 287 4.17 29.77 -12.16
C GLN A 287 5.10 30.38 -13.23
N ASN A 288 4.61 31.35 -14.01
CA ASN A 288 5.43 32.06 -15.01
C ASN A 288 6.35 33.13 -14.43
N LYS A 289 6.26 33.44 -13.12
CA LYS A 289 7.14 34.43 -12.46
C LYS A 289 8.28 33.81 -11.64
N GLU A 290 8.15 32.59 -11.13
CA GLU A 290 9.22 31.94 -10.35
C GLU A 290 10.24 31.19 -11.22
N ASN A 291 9.89 30.82 -12.47
CA ASN A 291 10.80 30.15 -13.41
C ASN A 291 11.93 31.03 -14.00
N LYS A 292 12.08 32.28 -13.53
CA LYS A 292 13.20 33.16 -13.97
C LYS A 292 14.35 33.29 -12.96
N ASP A 293 14.17 32.89 -11.70
CA ASP A 293 15.16 33.19 -10.64
C ASP A 293 15.78 31.97 -9.93
N SER A 294 15.67 30.76 -10.47
CA SER A 294 16.29 29.56 -9.87
C SER A 294 17.06 28.67 -10.86
N ASN A 295 17.92 29.29 -11.67
CA ASN A 295 19.06 28.59 -12.24
C ASN A 295 20.14 28.45 -11.17
N ASN A 296 20.14 27.34 -10.42
CA ASN A 296 21.35 26.73 -9.85
C ASN A 296 21.08 25.30 -9.34
N ASN A 297 21.46 24.34 -10.20
CA ASN A 297 22.00 23.00 -9.90
C ASN A 297 21.18 22.00 -9.05
N PRO A 298 20.56 20.97 -9.66
CA PRO A 298 20.23 19.73 -8.99
C PRO A 298 21.30 18.65 -9.28
N GLY A 299 21.91 18.17 -8.20
CA GLY A 299 22.76 16.99 -8.21
C GLY A 299 22.03 15.78 -8.78
N THR A 300 22.71 15.11 -9.68
CA THR A 300 22.30 13.85 -10.32
C THR A 300 22.09 12.75 -9.29
N VAL A 301 20.85 12.25 -9.21
CA VAL A 301 20.58 10.90 -8.69
C VAL A 301 20.15 10.05 -9.88
N GLU A 302 21.14 9.50 -10.59
CA GLU A 302 20.93 8.40 -11.53
C GLU A 302 20.54 7.15 -10.74
N GLU A 303 19.25 6.77 -10.75
CA GLU A 303 18.87 5.40 -10.42
C GLU A 303 18.95 4.55 -11.70
N LYS A 304 20.07 3.84 -11.87
CA LYS A 304 20.23 2.77 -12.86
C LYS A 304 19.27 1.63 -12.52
N ALA A 305 18.06 1.67 -13.06
CA ALA A 305 17.25 0.48 -13.26
C ALA A 305 17.94 -0.39 -14.33
N LYS A 306 18.80 -1.33 -13.91
CA LYS A 306 19.30 -2.38 -14.80
C LYS A 306 18.12 -3.27 -15.20
N GLN A 307 17.75 -3.19 -16.47
CA GLN A 307 16.98 -4.23 -17.15
C GLN A 307 17.74 -5.56 -17.03
N PRO A 308 17.08 -6.69 -16.69
CA PRO A 308 17.69 -7.99 -16.86
C PRO A 308 17.67 -8.37 -18.34
N SER A 309 18.86 -8.65 -18.88
CA SER A 309 19.07 -9.45 -20.09
C SER A 309 18.54 -10.86 -19.92
#